data_AF-A0A968H4S0-F1
#
_entry.id   AF-A0A968H4S0-F1
#
_cell.length_a   1.000
_cell.length_b   1.000
_cell.length_c   1.000
_cell.angle_alpha   90.00
_cell.angle_beta   90.00
_cell.angle_gamma   90.00
#
_symmetry.space_group_name_H-M   'P 1'
#
loop_
_entity.id
_entity.type
_entity.pdbx_description
1 polymer ?
#
loop_
_entity_poly.entity_id
_entity_poly.type
_entity_poly.pdbx_seq_one_letter_code
_entity_poly.pdbx_strand_id
1 'polypeptide(L)'
;MKRTVYSLTLCCFLTFSALLLQVYAADNQPEPNLVADAARAEKDPPVIPHAVKDDADGASCNQCHVGSLKLAPHPDRLNCTQCHVPGDAKKSSAKGGKKATRK
;
A
#
# COMPACT_ATOMS: atom_id res chain seq x y z
N MET A 1 -8.43 48.84 -22.67
CA MET A 1 -9.44 47.82 -23.01
C MET A 1 -8.88 46.66 -23.83
N LYS A 2 -8.24 46.89 -24.98
CA LYS A 2 -7.68 45.78 -25.80
C LYS A 2 -6.57 44.99 -25.09
N ARG A 3 -5.64 45.69 -24.39
CA ARG A 3 -4.54 45.07 -23.63
C ARG A 3 -5.00 44.16 -22.48
N THR A 4 -6.06 44.56 -21.75
CA THR A 4 -6.64 43.76 -20.67
C THR A 4 -7.35 42.52 -21.21
N VAL A 5 -8.03 42.63 -22.37
CA VAL A 5 -8.65 41.49 -23.06
C VAL A 5 -7.60 40.49 -23.56
N TYR A 6 -6.50 40.96 -24.17
CA TYR A 6 -5.39 40.08 -24.60
C TYR A 6 -4.69 39.40 -23.42
N SER A 7 -4.53 40.08 -22.29
CA SER A 7 -3.93 39.48 -21.09
C SER A 7 -4.81 38.38 -20.49
N LEU A 8 -6.13 38.57 -20.50
CA LEU A 8 -7.08 37.57 -20.00
C LEU A 8 -7.14 36.35 -20.92
N THR A 9 -7.18 36.54 -22.24
CA THR A 9 -7.19 35.41 -23.17
C THR A 9 -5.90 34.60 -23.11
N LEU A 10 -4.73 35.25 -23.05
CA LEU A 10 -3.44 34.57 -22.89
C LEU A 10 -3.39 33.76 -21.59
N CYS A 11 -3.90 34.31 -20.49
CA CYS A 11 -4.00 33.59 -19.22
C CYS A 11 -4.87 32.33 -19.36
N CYS A 12 -6.06 32.44 -19.97
CA CYS A 12 -6.95 31.30 -20.19
C CYS A 12 -6.28 30.19 -21.03
N PHE A 13 -5.59 30.56 -22.11
CA PHE A 13 -4.88 29.59 -22.95
C PHE A 13 -3.75 28.87 -22.19
N LEU A 14 -2.97 29.61 -21.40
CA LEU A 14 -1.91 29.02 -20.59
C LEU A 14 -2.46 28.07 -19.53
N THR A 15 -3.55 28.45 -18.85
CA THR A 15 -4.20 27.56 -17.88
C THR A 15 -4.78 26.30 -18.51
N PHE A 16 -5.36 26.42 -19.71
CA PHE A 16 -5.93 25.27 -20.43
C PHE A 16 -4.84 24.34 -20.94
N SER A 17 -3.74 24.88 -21.46
CA SER A 17 -2.56 24.12 -21.87
C SER A 17 -1.92 23.38 -20.68
N ALA A 18 -1.81 24.03 -19.52
CA ALA A 18 -1.30 23.38 -18.31
C ALA A 18 -2.22 22.24 -17.84
N LEU A 19 -3.54 22.42 -17.92
CA LEU A 19 -4.52 21.39 -17.57
C LEU A 19 -4.43 20.18 -18.52
N LEU A 20 -4.32 20.43 -19.82
CA LEU A 20 -4.11 19.40 -20.84
C LEU A 20 -2.83 18.60 -20.58
N LEU A 21 -1.74 19.27 -20.18
CA LEU A 21 -0.49 18.61 -19.86
C LEU A 21 -0.60 17.71 -18.62
N GLN A 22 -1.36 18.12 -17.60
CA GLN A 22 -1.61 17.28 -16.43
C GLN A 22 -2.41 16.02 -16.78
N VAL A 23 -3.44 16.14 -17.63
CA VAL A 23 -4.23 14.99 -18.09
C VAL A 23 -3.36 14.02 -18.89
N TYR A 24 -2.51 14.54 -19.79
CA TYR A 24 -1.57 13.70 -20.55
C TYR A 24 -0.57 12.98 -19.62
N ALA A 25 -0.05 13.68 -18.60
CA ALA A 25 0.86 13.06 -17.63
C ALA A 25 0.19 11.98 -16.77
N ALA A 26 -1.10 12.13 -16.48
CA ALA A 26 -1.87 11.13 -15.73
C ALA A 26 -2.14 9.84 -16.53
N ASP A 27 -2.29 9.94 -17.85
CA ASP A 27 -2.46 8.77 -18.73
C ASP A 27 -1.14 8.01 -18.95
N ASN A 28 -0.02 8.73 -18.97
CA ASN A 28 1.33 8.16 -19.13
C ASN A 28 1.93 7.59 -17.82
N GLN A 29 1.10 7.20 -16.84
CA GLN A 29 1.63 6.48 -15.68
C GLN A 29 2.10 5.08 -16.11
N PRO A 30 3.28 4.63 -15.66
CA PRO A 30 3.75 3.29 -15.97
C PRO A 30 2.75 2.25 -15.45
N GLU A 31 2.43 1.27 -16.29
CA GLU A 31 1.58 0.13 -15.94
C GLU A 31 1.99 -0.46 -14.57
N PRO A 32 1.04 -0.67 -13.65
CA PRO A 32 1.35 -1.20 -12.33
C PRO A 32 1.99 -2.59 -12.47
N ASN A 33 3.12 -2.81 -11.81
CA ASN A 33 3.79 -4.11 -11.83
C ASN A 33 3.12 -5.04 -10.81
N LEU A 34 1.94 -5.53 -11.20
CA LEU A 34 1.10 -6.39 -10.37
C LEU A 34 1.86 -7.61 -9.82
N VAL A 35 2.85 -8.12 -10.58
CA VAL A 35 3.69 -9.24 -10.17
C VAL A 35 4.65 -8.85 -9.03
N ALA A 36 5.30 -7.69 -9.14
CA ALA A 36 6.17 -7.17 -8.08
C ALA A 36 5.37 -6.77 -6.83
N ASP A 37 4.18 -6.20 -7.03
CA ASP A 37 3.30 -5.79 -5.94
C ASP A 37 2.72 -7.01 -5.20
N ALA A 38 2.29 -8.05 -5.92
CA ALA A 38 1.86 -9.31 -5.32
C ALA A 38 2.97 -9.99 -4.49
N ALA A 39 4.22 -9.97 -4.98
CA ALA A 39 5.37 -10.53 -4.26
C ALA A 39 5.70 -9.81 -2.94
N ARG A 40 5.29 -8.53 -2.82
CA ARG A 40 5.35 -7.75 -1.57
C ARG A 40 4.15 -8.07 -0.67
N ALA A 41 2.95 -8.16 -1.25
CA ALA A 41 1.70 -8.42 -0.54
C ALA A 41 1.68 -9.78 0.20
N GLU A 42 2.30 -10.83 -0.35
CA GLU A 42 2.36 -12.17 0.26
C GLU A 42 3.02 -12.19 1.67
N LYS A 43 3.61 -11.07 2.12
CA LYS A 43 4.25 -10.94 3.44
C LYS A 43 3.55 -9.99 4.40
N ASP A 44 2.45 -9.34 3.99
CA ASP A 44 1.97 -8.11 4.64
C ASP A 44 0.72 -8.23 5.53
N PRO A 45 0.15 -9.43 5.72
CA PRO A 45 -0.26 -9.79 7.09
C PRO A 45 0.14 -11.23 7.43
N PRO A 46 0.89 -11.49 8.52
CA PRO A 46 1.11 -12.86 8.98
C PRO A 46 -0.21 -13.57 9.31
N VAL A 47 -0.30 -14.86 8.98
CA VAL A 47 -1.42 -15.70 9.38
C VAL A 47 -1.51 -15.82 10.89
N ILE A 48 -2.72 -16.01 11.43
CA ILE A 48 -2.92 -16.27 12.85
C ILE A 48 -2.71 -17.77 13.09
N PRO A 49 -1.64 -18.19 13.78
CA PRO A 49 -1.23 -19.59 13.86
C PRO A 49 -1.93 -20.37 14.98
N HIS A 50 -3.01 -19.81 15.51
CA HIS A 50 -3.81 -20.38 16.60
C HIS A 50 -5.29 -20.12 16.32
N ALA A 51 -6.16 -20.85 17.02
CA ALA A 51 -7.59 -20.63 16.94
C ALA A 51 -7.97 -19.22 17.40
N VAL A 52 -8.97 -18.65 16.73
CA VAL A 52 -9.59 -17.36 17.05
C VAL A 52 -11.09 -17.59 17.08
N LYS A 53 -11.80 -16.97 18.03
CA LYS A 53 -13.26 -17.05 18.09
C LYS A 53 -13.88 -16.15 17.02
N ASP A 54 -15.06 -16.49 16.53
CA ASP A 54 -15.74 -15.72 15.47
C ASP A 54 -16.07 -14.28 15.89
N ASP A 55 -16.24 -14.05 17.19
CA ASP A 55 -16.53 -12.75 17.81
C ASP A 55 -15.28 -12.03 18.34
N ALA A 56 -14.08 -12.51 18.01
CA ALA A 56 -12.84 -11.90 18.48
C ALA A 56 -12.64 -10.49 17.89
N ASP A 57 -12.42 -9.53 18.78
CA ASP A 57 -12.11 -8.14 18.45
C ASP A 57 -10.66 -7.78 18.83
N GLY A 58 -10.22 -6.56 18.51
CA GLY A 58 -8.88 -6.10 18.83
C GLY A 58 -8.57 -6.13 20.33
N ALA A 59 -9.55 -5.88 21.20
CA ALA A 59 -9.36 -5.94 22.64
C ALA A 59 -9.03 -7.36 23.12
N SER A 60 -9.67 -8.39 22.53
CA SER A 60 -9.38 -9.79 22.79
C SER A 60 -7.99 -10.20 22.30
N CYS A 61 -7.59 -9.77 21.11
CA CYS A 61 -6.24 -9.99 20.56
C CYS A 61 -5.15 -9.33 21.43
N ASN A 62 -5.44 -8.11 21.89
CA ASN A 62 -4.53 -7.28 22.66
C ASN A 62 -4.25 -7.82 24.07
N GLN A 63 -5.06 -8.74 24.60
CA GLN A 63 -4.76 -9.42 25.87
C GLN A 63 -3.39 -10.12 25.85
N CYS A 64 -2.95 -10.63 24.70
CA CYS A 64 -1.66 -11.31 24.53
C CYS A 64 -0.67 -10.53 23.66
N HIS A 65 -1.16 -9.72 22.72
CA HIS A 65 -0.31 -9.07 21.72
C HIS A 65 0.16 -7.65 22.11
N VAL A 66 -0.39 -7.03 23.15
CA VAL A 66 0.11 -5.74 23.67
C VAL A 66 1.53 -5.90 24.23
N GLY A 67 2.47 -5.07 23.77
CA GLY A 67 3.86 -5.11 24.23
C GLY A 67 4.69 -6.28 23.69
N SER A 68 4.17 -7.05 22.74
CA SER A 68 4.96 -8.06 22.04
C SER A 68 6.15 -7.42 21.31
N LEU A 69 7.31 -8.11 21.30
CA LEU A 69 8.64 -7.63 20.82
C LEU A 69 8.65 -7.02 19.40
N LYS A 70 7.58 -7.19 18.62
CA LYS A 70 7.35 -6.57 17.33
C LYS A 70 6.10 -5.72 17.43
N LEU A 71 6.27 -4.43 17.73
CA LEU A 71 5.17 -3.48 17.70
C LEU A 71 4.51 -3.54 16.31
N ALA A 72 3.21 -3.87 16.27
CA ALA A 72 2.47 -3.87 15.01
C ALA A 72 2.56 -2.47 14.38
N PRO A 73 2.78 -2.35 13.06
CA PRO A 73 2.99 -1.06 12.40
C PRO A 73 1.74 -0.16 12.38
N HIS A 74 0.61 -0.65 12.91
CA HIS A 74 -0.69 0.00 12.88
C HIS A 74 -1.42 -0.19 14.23
N PRO A 75 -1.01 0.54 15.28
CA PRO A 75 -1.61 0.45 16.63
C PRO A 75 -3.06 0.96 16.69
N ASP A 76 -3.46 1.74 15.69
CA ASP A 76 -4.81 2.29 15.50
C ASP A 76 -5.80 1.27 14.90
N ARG A 77 -5.31 0.18 14.29
CA ARG A 77 -6.16 -0.85 13.68
C ARG A 77 -6.60 -1.89 14.72
N LEU A 78 -7.81 -1.70 15.24
CA LEU A 78 -8.41 -2.57 16.26
C LEU A 78 -9.19 -3.77 15.69
N ASN A 79 -9.29 -3.93 14.37
CA ASN A 79 -9.96 -5.08 13.78
C ASN A 79 -8.95 -5.94 13.02
N CYS A 80 -8.23 -6.77 13.77
CA CYS A 80 -7.06 -7.52 13.30
C CYS A 80 -7.42 -8.53 12.19
N THR A 81 -8.60 -9.13 12.27
CA THR A 81 -9.08 -10.16 11.34
C THR A 81 -9.48 -9.61 9.98
N GLN A 82 -9.52 -8.28 9.80
CA GLN A 82 -9.66 -7.67 8.46
C GLN A 82 -8.48 -8.00 7.55
N CYS A 83 -7.30 -8.25 8.13
CA CYS A 83 -6.08 -8.54 7.37
C CYS A 83 -5.45 -9.87 7.77
N HIS A 84 -5.46 -10.21 9.06
CA HIS A 84 -4.85 -11.45 9.56
C HIS A 84 -5.86 -12.60 9.54
N VAL A 85 -5.64 -13.58 8.67
CA VAL A 85 -6.52 -14.75 8.53
C VAL A 85 -5.96 -15.94 9.34
N PRO A 86 -6.80 -16.70 10.06
CA PRO A 86 -6.38 -17.94 10.70
C PRO A 86 -5.87 -18.97 9.69
N GLY A 87 -4.76 -19.64 10.02
CA GLY A 87 -4.21 -20.67 9.16
C GLY A 87 -2.91 -21.25 9.69
N ASP A 88 -2.44 -22.32 9.06
CA ASP A 88 -1.19 -22.96 9.45
C ASP A 88 -0.01 -21.99 9.28
N ALA A 89 0.82 -21.86 10.31
CA ALA A 89 2.10 -21.18 10.20
C ALA A 89 3.00 -21.96 9.23
N LYS A 90 2.90 -21.70 7.93
CA LYS A 90 3.96 -22.11 7.01
C LYS A 90 5.19 -21.33 7.40
N LYS A 91 6.17 -22.00 8.01
CA LYS A 91 7.51 -21.45 8.26
C LYS A 91 7.93 -20.73 6.99
N SER A 92 8.08 -19.40 7.07
CA SER A 92 8.59 -18.61 5.95
C SER A 92 9.92 -19.23 5.58
N SER A 93 9.95 -19.98 4.48
CA SER A 93 11.18 -20.49 3.94
C SER A 93 11.97 -19.26 3.54
N ALA A 94 12.94 -18.88 4.37
CA ALA A 94 13.97 -17.93 4.03
C ALA A 94 14.74 -18.53 2.85
N LYS A 95 14.21 -18.36 1.64
CA LYS A 95 14.89 -18.76 0.41
C LYS A 95 15.95 -17.69 0.19
N GLY A 96 17.12 -17.96 0.78
CA GLY A 96 18.29 -17.10 0.70
C GLY A 96 18.51 -16.62 -0.72
N GLY A 97 18.69 -15.31 -0.86
CA GLY A 97 19.07 -14.69 -2.12
C GLY A 97 20.35 -15.34 -2.63
N LYS A 98 20.27 -16.08 -3.74
CA LYS A 98 21.47 -16.40 -4.51
C LYS A 98 21.95 -15.09 -5.14
N LYS A 99 23.00 -14.49 -4.57
CA LYS A 99 23.79 -13.46 -5.27
C LYS A 99 24.29 -14.09 -6.56
N ALA A 100 23.77 -13.64 -7.70
CA ALA A 100 24.33 -13.94 -9.00
C ALA A 100 25.61 -13.10 -9.16
N THR A 101 26.77 -13.73 -8.93
CA THR A 101 28.08 -13.17 -9.29
C THR A 101 28.17 -13.16 -10.82
N ARG A 102 28.22 -11.98 -11.43
CA ARG A 102 28.50 -11.81 -12.85
C ARG A 102 30.01 -11.91 -13.05
N LYS A 103 30.45 -12.88 -13.86
CA LYS A 103 31.84 -13.03 -14.33
C LYS A 103 32.08 -12.09 -15.51
#